data_AF-A0A3B1B8T4-F1
#
_entry.id   AF-A0A3B1B8T4-F1
#
_cell.length_a   1.000
_cell.length_b   1.000
_cell.length_c   1.000
_cell.angle_alpha   90.00
_cell.angle_beta   90.00
_cell.angle_gamma   90.00
#
_symmetry.space_group_name_H-M   'P 1'
#
loop_
_entity.id
_entity.type
_entity.pdbx_description
1 polymer ?
#
loop_
_entity_poly.entity_id
_entity_poly.type
_entity_poly.pdbx_seq_one_letter_code
_entity_poly.pdbx_strand_id
1 'polypeptide(L)'
;MSKVTIYTTRFCPYCVRAKSLLEKKNAEYVEIAVDSDHEQRSIMEQRSRQTSVPQIFIGEQHIGGCDDLHALEAAGELDTRLAV
;
A
#
# COMPACT_ATOMS: atom_id res chain seq x y z
N MET A 1 -0.23 -2.68 16.24
CA MET A 1 0.26 -2.74 14.86
C MET A 1 -0.90 -2.98 13.93
N SER A 2 -1.18 -2.02 13.06
CA SER A 2 -2.21 -2.15 12.03
C SER A 2 -1.69 -3.04 10.90
N LYS A 3 -2.52 -3.97 10.40
CA LYS A 3 -2.14 -4.82 9.28
C LYS A 3 -2.04 -3.99 8.00
N VAL A 4 -0.85 -3.80 7.45
CA VAL A 4 -0.66 -3.11 6.17
C VAL A 4 -0.70 -4.13 5.03
N THR A 5 -1.42 -3.83 3.97
CA THR A 5 -1.43 -4.63 2.73
C THR A 5 -1.10 -3.71 1.56
N ILE A 6 -0.15 -4.12 0.73
CA ILE A 6 0.25 -3.39 -0.47
C ILE A 6 0.12 -4.30 -1.70
N TYR A 7 -0.67 -3.89 -2.67
CA TYR A 7 -0.74 -4.53 -3.98
C TYR A 7 0.34 -3.93 -4.88
N THR A 8 1.16 -4.78 -5.48
CA THR A 8 2.32 -4.37 -6.27
C THR A 8 2.41 -5.09 -7.60
N THR A 9 3.26 -4.56 -8.49
CA THR A 9 3.75 -5.27 -9.66
C THR A 9 5.26 -5.39 -9.62
N ARG A 10 5.79 -6.41 -10.31
CA ARG A 10 7.20 -6.80 -10.35
C ARG A 10 8.09 -5.67 -10.86
N PHE A 11 7.57 -4.83 -11.73
CA PHE A 11 8.28 -3.70 -12.33
C PHE A 11 7.54 -2.38 -12.08
N CYS A 12 7.50 -1.95 -10.81
CA CYS A 12 6.93 -0.64 -10.46
C CYS A 12 7.83 0.14 -9.48
N PRO A 13 8.42 1.28 -9.92
CA PRO A 13 9.27 2.08 -9.05
C PRO A 13 8.49 2.71 -7.89
N TYR A 14 7.20 3.00 -8.08
CA TYR A 14 6.34 3.54 -7.03
C TYR A 14 6.06 2.51 -5.92
N CYS A 15 5.94 1.22 -6.27
CA CYS A 15 5.80 0.16 -5.27
C CYS A 15 7.05 0.08 -4.38
N VAL A 16 8.24 0.17 -4.98
CA VAL A 16 9.51 0.19 -4.23
C VAL A 16 9.58 1.38 -3.27
N ARG A 17 9.19 2.58 -3.74
CA ARG A 17 9.17 3.78 -2.90
C ARG A 17 8.20 3.64 -1.72
N ALA A 18 6.99 3.15 -1.96
CA ALA A 18 6.01 2.92 -0.89
C ALA A 18 6.50 1.90 0.15
N LYS A 19 7.09 0.78 -0.30
CA LYS A 19 7.68 -0.22 0.60
C LYS A 19 8.83 0.35 1.44
N SER A 20 9.73 1.11 0.81
CA SER A 20 10.83 1.75 1.52
C SER A 20 10.35 2.71 2.61
N LEU A 21 9.25 3.43 2.38
CA LEU A 21 8.65 4.27 3.41
C LEU A 21 8.10 3.44 4.58
N LEU A 22 7.35 2.37 4.30
CA LEU A 22 6.83 1.47 5.34
C LEU A 22 7.98 0.81 6.15
N GLU A 23 9.06 0.41 5.49
CA GLU A 23 10.26 -0.14 6.14
C GLU A 23 10.95 0.88 7.04
N LYS A 24 11.09 2.14 6.59
CA LYS A 24 11.63 3.23 7.42
C LYS A 24 10.81 3.46 8.67
N LYS A 25 9.50 3.25 8.60
CA LYS A 25 8.57 3.34 9.73
C LYS A 25 8.54 2.06 10.58
N ASN A 26 9.34 1.04 10.25
CA ASN A 26 9.30 -0.29 10.87
C ASN A 26 7.89 -0.90 10.88
N ALA A 27 7.10 -0.61 9.86
CA ALA A 27 5.75 -1.14 9.72
C ALA A 27 5.78 -2.52 9.06
N GLU A 28 5.13 -3.50 9.68
CA GLU A 28 4.90 -4.79 9.04
C GLU A 28 3.84 -4.67 7.94
N TYR A 29 4.14 -5.22 6.77
CA TYR A 29 3.24 -5.19 5.62
C TYR A 29 3.22 -6.52 4.87
N VAL A 30 2.07 -6.82 4.25
CA VAL A 30 1.87 -7.93 3.33
C VAL A 30 1.89 -7.41 1.90
N GLU A 31 2.85 -7.87 1.11
CA GLU A 31 2.92 -7.59 -0.33
C GLU A 31 2.12 -8.64 -1.11
N ILE A 32 1.22 -8.18 -1.99
CA ILE A 32 0.45 -9.01 -2.90
C ILE A 32 0.80 -8.60 -4.34
N ALA A 33 1.50 -9.48 -5.05
CA ALA A 33 1.84 -9.25 -6.45
C ALA A 33 0.63 -9.56 -7.35
N VAL A 34 0.24 -8.61 -8.19
CA VAL A 34 -0.91 -8.75 -9.11
C VAL A 34 -0.50 -8.94 -10.59
N ASP A 35 0.80 -9.10 -10.87
CA ASP A 35 1.33 -9.22 -12.24
C ASP A 35 0.75 -10.42 -13.01
N SER A 36 0.72 -11.58 -12.36
CA SER A 36 0.27 -12.85 -12.94
C SER A 36 -0.95 -13.43 -12.24
N ASP A 37 -1.46 -12.73 -11.23
CA ASP A 37 -2.61 -13.16 -10.44
C ASP A 37 -3.82 -12.27 -10.76
N HIS A 38 -4.60 -12.72 -11.74
CA HIS A 38 -5.80 -12.02 -12.19
C HIS A 38 -6.89 -11.94 -11.11
N GLU A 39 -6.93 -12.91 -10.19
CA GLU A 39 -7.89 -12.92 -9.09
C GLU A 39 -7.52 -11.83 -8.08
N GLN A 40 -6.26 -11.77 -7.65
CA GLN A 40 -5.78 -10.71 -6.76
C GLN A 40 -5.91 -9.33 -7.39
N ARG A 41 -5.70 -9.22 -8.71
CA ARG A 41 -5.96 -7.97 -9.42
C ARG A 41 -7.42 -7.56 -9.36
N SER A 42 -8.36 -8.48 -9.61
CA SER A 42 -9.79 -8.20 -9.52
C SER A 42 -10.20 -7.80 -8.10
N ILE A 43 -9.66 -8.46 -7.08
CA ILE A 43 -9.87 -8.10 -5.67
C ILE A 43 -9.33 -6.70 -5.38
N MET A 44 -8.11 -6.38 -5.83
CA MET A 44 -7.52 -5.05 -5.70
C MET A 44 -8.42 -3.98 -6.33
N GLU A 45 -8.87 -4.21 -7.57
CA GLU A 45 -9.74 -3.30 -8.32
C GLU A 45 -11.08 -3.09 -7.62
N GLN A 46 -11.70 -4.15 -7.10
CA GLN A 46 -12.96 -4.06 -6.36
C GLN A 46 -12.80 -3.30 -5.04
N ARG A 47 -11.71 -3.55 -4.29
CA ARG A 47 -11.45 -2.93 -2.99
C ARG A 47 -11.04 -1.46 -3.10
N SER A 48 -10.17 -1.14 -4.05
CA SER A 48 -9.61 0.21 -4.24
C SER A 48 -10.45 1.08 -5.17
N ARG A 49 -11.31 0.48 -6.00
CA ARG A 49 -11.95 1.12 -7.16
C ARG A 49 -10.94 1.74 -8.14
N GLN A 50 -9.70 1.27 -8.11
CA GLN A 50 -8.59 1.73 -8.94
C GLN A 50 -7.89 0.53 -9.59
N THR A 51 -7.35 0.74 -10.79
CA THR A 51 -6.61 -0.27 -11.55
C THR A 51 -5.10 -0.08 -11.50
N SER A 52 -4.64 1.05 -10.99
CA SER A 52 -3.23 1.41 -10.86
C SER A 52 -2.59 0.73 -9.65
N VAL A 53 -1.28 0.50 -9.71
CA VAL A 53 -0.46 0.09 -8.56
C VAL A 53 0.57 1.18 -8.22
N PRO A 54 1.03 1.28 -6.96
CA PRO A 54 0.61 0.48 -5.81
C PRO A 54 -0.78 0.84 -5.30
N GLN A 55 -1.47 -0.11 -4.65
CA GLN A 55 -2.66 0.17 -3.83
C GLN A 55 -2.39 -0.27 -2.40
N ILE A 56 -2.49 0.65 -1.46
CA ILE A 56 -2.10 0.45 -0.06
C ILE A 56 -3.34 0.50 0.83
N PHE A 57 -3.42 -0.44 1.75
CA PHE A 57 -4.46 -0.57 2.75
C PHE A 57 -3.83 -0.67 4.14
N ILE A 58 -4.38 0.04 5.11
CA ILE A 58 -4.01 -0.06 6.52
C ILE A 58 -5.26 -0.53 7.27
N GLY A 59 -5.25 -1.79 7.72
CA GLY A 59 -6.45 -2.47 8.20
C GLY A 59 -7.50 -2.61 7.09
N GLU A 60 -8.70 -2.10 7.34
CA GLU A 60 -9.78 -2.05 6.35
C GLU A 60 -9.78 -0.77 5.52
N GLN A 61 -8.98 0.23 5.90
CA GLN A 61 -8.97 1.52 5.24
C GLN A 61 -8.07 1.51 4.01
N HIS A 62 -8.65 1.91 2.87
CA HIS A 62 -7.91 2.21 1.65
C HIS A 62 -7.19 3.55 1.80
N ILE A 63 -5.87 3.53 1.61
CA ILE A 63 -5.02 4.73 1.65
C ILE A 63 -4.89 5.34 0.25
N GLY A 64 -4.80 4.50 -0.77
CA GLY A 64 -4.54 4.93 -2.14
C GLY A 64 -3.18 4.45 -2.63
N GLY A 65 -2.51 5.29 -3.42
CA GLY A 65 -1.24 4.98 -4.05
C GLY A 65 -0.01 5.43 -3.26
N CYS A 66 1.13 5.43 -3.95
CA CYS A 66 2.41 5.86 -3.36
C CYS A 66 2.37 7.33 -2.91
N ASP A 67 1.72 8.20 -3.68
CA ASP A 67 1.65 9.63 -3.37
C ASP A 67 0.76 9.89 -2.16
N ASP A 68 -0.38 9.20 -2.05
CA ASP A 68 -1.28 9.29 -0.89
C ASP A 68 -0.56 8.85 0.40
N LEU A 69 0.23 7.77 0.32
CA LEU A 69 1.02 7.31 1.47
C LEU A 69 2.06 8.36 1.92
N HIS A 70 2.77 8.98 0.98
CA HIS A 70 3.74 10.02 1.31
C HIS A 70 3.06 11.32 1.77
N ALA A 71 1.87 11.63 1.26
CA ALA A 71 1.08 12.75 1.74
C ALA A 71 0.68 12.58 3.21
N LEU A 72 0.28 11.37 3.61
CA LEU A 72 0.02 11.04 5.02
C LEU A 72 1.26 11.13 5.90
N GLU A 73 2.43 10.71 5.39
CA GLU A 73 3.70 10.88 6.11
C GLU A 73 4.02 12.36 6.30
N ALA A 74 3.91 13.16 5.23
CA ALA A 74 4.17 14.59 5.27
C ALA A 74 3.21 15.34 6.21
N ALA A 75 1.98 14.86 6.35
CA ALA A 75 1.00 15.35 7.31
C ALA A 75 1.26 14.89 8.77
N GLY A 76 2.17 13.93 8.99
CA GLY A 76 2.44 13.34 10.30
C GLY A 76 1.36 12.36 10.79
N GLU A 77 0.41 11.99 9.92
CA GLU A 77 -0.71 11.11 10.27
C GLU A 77 -0.38 9.63 10.09
N LEU A 78 0.63 9.31 9.28
CA LEU A 78 0.98 7.94 8.94
C LEU A 78 1.31 7.08 10.18
N ASP A 79 2.07 7.63 11.13
CA ASP A 79 2.48 6.89 12.34
C ASP A 79 1.25 6.52 13.20
N THR A 80 0.29 7.44 13.32
CA THR A 80 -0.97 7.20 14.03
C THR A 80 -1.79 6.08 13.39
N ARG A 81 -1.79 6.01 12.05
CA ARG A 81 -2.51 4.97 11.29
C ARG A 81 -1.85 3.60 11.40
N LEU A 82 -0.53 3.56 11.36
CA LEU A 82 0.24 2.34 11.51
C LEU A 82 0.22 1.82 12.96
N ALA A 83 -0.14 2.70 13.91
CA ALA A 83 -0.12 2.46 15.34
C ALA A 83 1.28 2.01 15.81
N VAL A 84 2.28 2.79 15.39
CA VAL A 84 3.72 2.66 15.71
C VAL A 84 4.14 3.84 16.57
#